data_AF-F8PHX6-F1
#
_entry.id   AF-F8PHX6-F1
#
_cell.length_a   1.000
_cell.length_b   1.000
_cell.length_c   1.000
_cell.angle_alpha   90.00
_cell.angle_beta   90.00
_cell.angle_gamma   90.00
#
_symmetry.space_group_name_H-M   'P 1'
#
loop_
_entity.id
_entity.type
_entity.pdbx_description
1 polymer ?
#
loop_
_entity_poly.entity_id
_entity_poly.type
_entity_poly.pdbx_seq_one_letter_code
_entity_poly.pdbx_strand_id
1 'polypeptide(L)'
;MLKEKQKHFEDNCQVPIEERLIGDGWDASFCRTYNIQEYRRHGEAGSVDLDAVSAERERCQKILLQFAPRDWWNFNVTALFPFAPPDRGLATKQMSGKKKEKFRISVGLACNADGSEKFEPIYIGKSRRPCCFKKQSPKQLGIYYRNNKKAWITTALFEE
;
A
#
# COMPACT_ATOMS: atom_id res chain seq x y z
N MET A 1 -12.17 1.00 -11.57
CA MET A 1 -12.64 -0.39 -11.39
C MET A 1 -14.09 -0.58 -11.82
N LEU A 2 -15.04 0.28 -11.39
CA LEU A 2 -16.45 0.16 -11.82
C LEU A 2 -16.65 0.48 -13.31
N LYS A 3 -16.01 1.51 -13.86
CA LYS A 3 -16.03 1.83 -15.30
C LYS A 3 -15.49 0.70 -16.18
N GLU A 4 -14.35 0.12 -15.80
CA GLU A 4 -13.77 -1.03 -16.52
C GLU A 4 -14.70 -2.25 -16.49
N LYS A 5 -15.38 -2.49 -15.35
CA LYS A 5 -16.39 -3.54 -15.25
C LYS A 5 -17.62 -3.22 -16.08
N GLN A 6 -18.10 -1.99 -16.06
CA GLN A 6 -19.22 -1.52 -16.89
C GLN A 6 -18.90 -1.77 -18.36
N LYS A 7 -17.75 -1.28 -18.84
CA LYS A 7 -17.29 -1.50 -20.21
C LYS A 7 -17.23 -2.99 -20.56
N HIS A 8 -16.67 -3.81 -19.66
CA HIS A 8 -16.64 -5.25 -19.85
C HIS A 8 -18.04 -5.89 -19.93
N PHE A 9 -19.00 -5.45 -19.11
CA PHE A 9 -20.39 -5.91 -19.18
C PHE A 9 -21.10 -5.42 -20.44
N GLU A 10 -20.91 -4.16 -20.83
CA GLU A 10 -21.46 -3.59 -22.08
C GLU A 10 -20.94 -4.35 -23.30
N ASP A 11 -19.66 -4.72 -23.30
CA ASP A 11 -19.05 -5.55 -24.34
C ASP A 11 -19.65 -6.96 -24.35
N ASN A 12 -19.76 -7.62 -23.18
CA ASN A 12 -20.33 -8.97 -23.07
C ASN A 12 -21.82 -9.03 -23.42
N CYS A 13 -22.57 -7.98 -23.12
CA CYS A 13 -24.01 -7.87 -23.42
C CYS A 13 -24.28 -7.26 -24.80
N GLN A 14 -23.23 -6.97 -25.59
CA GLN A 14 -23.34 -6.40 -26.94
C GLN A 14 -24.14 -5.08 -26.98
N VAL A 15 -23.98 -4.24 -25.95
CA VAL A 15 -24.66 -2.95 -25.86
C VAL A 15 -24.13 -2.03 -26.97
N PRO A 16 -25.00 -1.49 -27.86
CA PRO A 16 -24.61 -0.55 -28.90
C PRO A 16 -23.87 0.65 -28.33
N ILE A 17 -22.86 1.16 -29.04
CA ILE A 17 -21.96 2.21 -28.52
C ILE A 17 -22.74 3.47 -28.13
N GLU A 18 -23.72 3.82 -28.94
CA GLU A 18 -24.64 4.94 -28.75
C GLU A 18 -25.54 4.82 -27.51
N GLU A 19 -25.77 3.61 -27.00
CA GLU A 19 -26.58 3.34 -25.81
C GLU A 19 -25.73 3.20 -24.52
N ARG A 20 -24.40 3.21 -24.65
CA ARG A 20 -23.52 3.09 -23.50
C ARG A 20 -23.57 4.35 -22.66
N LEU A 21 -23.62 4.18 -21.34
CA LEU A 21 -23.67 5.30 -20.42
C LEU A 21 -22.32 6.04 -20.42
N ILE A 22 -22.35 7.31 -20.81
CA ILE A 22 -21.18 8.17 -20.85
C ILE A 22 -21.07 8.95 -19.54
N GLY A 23 -19.94 8.82 -18.85
CA GLY A 23 -19.62 9.60 -17.65
C GLY A 23 -20.10 8.99 -16.33
N ASP A 24 -20.04 9.80 -15.26
CA ASP A 24 -20.10 9.36 -13.86
C ASP A 24 -21.44 9.69 -13.19
N GLY A 25 -22.50 9.94 -13.97
CA GLY A 25 -23.81 10.31 -13.41
C GLY A 25 -24.65 9.10 -12.97
N TRP A 26 -24.37 7.92 -13.52
CA TRP A 26 -25.20 6.73 -13.32
C TRP A 26 -24.84 5.96 -12.05
N ASP A 27 -23.60 6.01 -11.60
CA ASP A 27 -23.07 5.20 -10.50
C ASP A 27 -23.74 5.57 -9.16
N ALA A 28 -23.88 6.86 -8.87
CA ALA A 28 -24.54 7.36 -7.68
C ALA A 28 -26.04 7.03 -7.69
N SER A 29 -26.69 7.16 -8.85
CA SER A 29 -28.10 6.84 -9.04
C SER A 29 -28.35 5.33 -8.87
N PHE A 30 -27.51 4.50 -9.47
CA PHE A 30 -27.54 3.05 -9.33
C PHE A 30 -27.33 2.62 -7.87
N CYS A 31 -26.31 3.18 -7.20
CA CYS A 31 -26.05 2.88 -5.80
C CYS A 31 -27.24 3.25 -4.92
N ARG A 32 -27.89 4.39 -5.17
CA ARG A 32 -29.08 4.83 -4.44
C ARG A 32 -30.28 3.89 -4.67
N THR A 33 -30.57 3.53 -5.91
CA THR A 33 -31.71 2.67 -6.28
C THR A 33 -31.60 1.28 -5.64
N TYR A 34 -30.41 0.70 -5.63
CA TYR A 34 -30.19 -0.66 -5.11
C TYR A 34 -29.70 -0.71 -3.66
N ASN A 35 -29.74 0.43 -2.94
CA ASN A 35 -29.27 0.57 -1.56
C ASN A 35 -27.83 0.02 -1.36
N ILE A 36 -26.95 0.38 -2.30
CA ILE A 36 -25.53 0.04 -2.28
C ILE A 36 -24.77 1.24 -1.71
N GLN A 37 -23.90 0.98 -0.74
CA GLN A 37 -23.10 2.02 -0.08
C GLN A 37 -21.63 1.60 -0.05
N GLU A 38 -20.73 2.60 0.03
CA GLU A 38 -19.32 2.33 0.26
C GLU A 38 -19.14 1.91 1.73
N TYR A 39 -18.66 0.68 1.94
CA TYR A 39 -18.28 0.19 3.25
C TYR A 39 -16.76 0.11 3.35
N ARG A 40 -16.20 0.69 4.42
CA ARG A 40 -14.81 0.44 4.81
C ARG A 40 -14.74 -0.91 5.51
N ARG A 41 -13.86 -1.78 5.03
CA ARG A 41 -13.50 -3.02 5.72
C ARG A 41 -12.49 -2.63 6.79
N HIS A 42 -12.97 -2.53 8.03
CA HIS A 42 -12.09 -2.21 9.17
C HIS A 42 -11.00 -3.29 9.31
N GLY A 43 -9.76 -2.85 9.48
CA GLY A 43 -8.71 -3.61 10.16
C GLY A 43 -8.57 -3.08 11.59
N GLU A 44 -7.64 -3.63 12.38
CA GLU A 44 -7.27 -3.12 13.70
C GLU A 44 -6.75 -1.68 13.60
N ALA A 45 -7.64 -0.71 13.76
CA ALA A 45 -7.30 0.68 13.99
C ALA A 45 -8.24 1.14 15.10
N GLY A 46 -7.80 0.95 16.34
CA GLY A 46 -8.64 1.26 17.49
C GLY A 46 -8.01 0.87 18.82
N SER A 47 -6.85 1.42 19.16
CA SER A 47 -6.37 1.57 20.55
C SER A 47 -5.07 2.39 20.63
N VAL A 48 -5.01 3.56 19.98
CA VAL A 48 -3.84 4.43 20.15
C VAL A 48 -4.22 5.55 21.11
N ASP A 49 -3.52 5.61 22.23
CA ASP A 49 -3.58 6.72 23.19
C ASP A 49 -2.89 7.95 22.57
N LEU A 50 -3.69 8.97 22.25
CA LEU A 50 -3.20 10.18 21.59
C LEU A 50 -2.37 11.05 22.54
N ASP A 51 -2.66 11.00 23.85
CA ASP A 51 -1.94 11.77 24.85
C ASP A 51 -0.54 11.18 25.05
N ALA A 52 -0.45 9.85 25.14
CA ALA A 52 0.84 9.15 25.16
C ALA A 52 1.67 9.44 23.90
N VAL A 53 1.05 9.47 22.71
CA VAL A 53 1.74 9.84 21.46
C VAL A 53 2.24 11.29 21.50
N SER A 54 1.46 12.22 22.04
CA SER A 54 1.87 13.62 22.16
C SER A 54 3.08 13.77 23.09
N ALA A 55 3.02 13.13 24.27
CA ALA A 55 4.13 13.15 25.24
C ALA A 55 5.42 12.56 24.64
N GLU A 56 5.33 11.44 23.92
CA GLU A 56 6.49 10.83 23.27
C GLU A 56 7.05 11.70 22.13
N ARG A 57 6.22 12.42 21.38
CA ARG A 57 6.69 13.37 20.37
C ARG A 57 7.52 14.48 20.98
N GLU A 58 7.08 15.06 22.10
CA GLU A 58 7.84 16.09 22.80
C GLU A 58 9.19 15.55 23.33
N ARG A 59 9.18 14.34 23.90
CA ARG A 59 10.41 13.68 24.36
C ARG A 59 11.40 13.45 23.21
N CYS A 60 10.93 12.92 22.09
CA CYS A 60 11.76 12.69 20.90
C CYS A 60 12.32 14.01 20.33
N GLN A 61 11.51 15.08 20.27
CA GLN A 61 11.98 16.39 19.83
C GLN A 61 13.14 16.91 20.69
N LYS A 62 13.03 16.80 22.03
CA LYS A 62 14.12 17.21 22.94
C LYS A 62 15.43 16.45 22.71
N ILE A 63 15.35 15.16 22.35
CA ILE A 63 16.53 14.35 22.01
C ILE A 63 17.10 14.78 20.66
N LEU A 64 16.25 14.94 19.64
CA LEU A 64 16.66 15.31 18.29
C LEU A 64 17.33 16.68 18.24
N LEU A 65 16.89 17.65 19.06
CA LEU A 65 17.50 18.99 19.13
C LEU A 65 19.00 19.00 19.54
N GLN A 66 19.53 17.89 20.05
CA GLN A 66 20.98 17.75 20.33
C GLN A 66 21.81 17.52 19.05
N PHE A 67 21.15 17.21 17.93
CA PHE A 67 21.76 16.87 16.65
C PHE A 67 21.33 17.87 15.57
N ALA A 68 22.15 18.04 14.53
CA ALA A 68 21.75 18.86 13.39
C ALA A 68 20.68 18.13 12.55
N PRO A 69 19.78 18.84 11.83
CA PRO A 69 18.74 18.22 11.01
C PRO A 69 19.25 17.20 9.97
N ARG A 70 20.47 17.39 9.45
CA ARG A 70 21.12 16.43 8.55
C ARG A 70 21.39 15.06 9.19
N ASP A 71 21.47 15.02 10.52
CA ASP A 71 21.71 13.81 11.32
C ASP A 71 20.40 13.20 11.85
N TRP A 72 19.25 13.82 11.55
CA TRP A 72 17.94 13.31 11.95
C TRP A 72 17.43 12.31 10.91
N TRP A 73 17.78 11.05 11.10
CA TRP A 73 17.40 9.98 10.18
C TRP A 73 16.07 9.33 10.54
N ASN A 74 15.27 9.03 9.52
CA ASN A 74 14.09 8.19 9.64
C ASN A 74 14.15 7.06 8.62
N PHE A 75 14.00 5.82 9.09
CA PHE A 75 13.82 4.64 8.25
C PHE A 75 12.40 4.09 8.44
N ASN A 76 11.70 3.87 7.33
CA ASN A 76 10.38 3.27 7.36
C ASN A 76 10.22 2.22 6.27
N VAL A 77 9.36 1.22 6.52
CA VAL A 77 9.07 0.15 5.59
C VAL A 77 7.61 0.24 5.16
N THR A 78 7.40 0.41 3.86
CA THR A 78 6.09 0.26 3.25
C THR A 78 5.98 -1.10 2.56
N ALA A 79 4.77 -1.54 2.22
CA ALA A 79 4.56 -2.79 1.50
C ALA A 79 3.51 -2.65 0.41
N LEU A 80 3.84 -3.23 -0.76
CA LEU A 80 2.94 -3.37 -1.89
C LEU A 80 2.21 -4.71 -1.80
N PHE A 81 0.87 -4.67 -1.85
CA PHE A 81 0.01 -5.85 -1.83
C PHE A 81 -0.78 -5.97 -3.15
N PRO A 82 -0.17 -6.47 -4.25
CA PRO A 82 -0.80 -6.50 -5.56
C PRO A 82 -2.06 -7.37 -5.64
N PHE A 83 -2.21 -8.37 -4.76
CA PHE A 83 -3.37 -9.26 -4.73
C PHE A 83 -4.33 -8.95 -3.58
N ALA A 84 -4.05 -7.92 -2.77
CA ALA A 84 -4.99 -7.53 -1.73
C ALA A 84 -6.22 -6.84 -2.36
N PRO A 85 -7.45 -7.22 -1.96
CA PRO A 85 -8.62 -6.46 -2.34
C PRO A 85 -8.57 -5.06 -1.70
N PRO A 86 -9.23 -4.05 -2.31
CA PRO A 86 -9.31 -2.72 -1.74
C PRO A 86 -9.95 -2.75 -0.35
N ASP A 87 -9.52 -1.82 0.51
CA ASP A 87 -10.04 -1.69 1.88
C ASP A 87 -11.44 -1.09 1.92
N ARG A 88 -11.90 -0.51 0.81
CA ARG A 88 -13.27 -0.03 0.62
C ARG A 88 -13.91 -0.75 -0.54
N GLY A 89 -15.21 -0.95 -0.45
CA GLY A 89 -15.98 -1.51 -1.55
C GLY A 89 -17.45 -1.19 -1.41
N LEU A 90 -18.13 -1.17 -2.54
CA LEU A 90 -19.57 -1.04 -2.61
C LEU A 90 -20.23 -2.37 -2.23
N ALA A 91 -21.17 -2.34 -1.29
CA ALA A 91 -21.99 -3.49 -0.92
C ALA A 91 -23.40 -3.03 -0.47
N THR A 92 -24.34 -3.96 -0.36
CA THR A 92 -25.69 -3.70 0.18
C THR A 92 -25.75 -3.81 1.71
N LYS A 93 -24.68 -4.32 2.33
CA LYS A 93 -24.51 -4.44 3.78
C LYS A 93 -23.03 -4.51 4.14
N GLN A 94 -22.70 -4.22 5.40
CA GLN A 94 -21.37 -4.43 5.93
C GLN A 94 -20.96 -5.90 5.75
N MET A 95 -19.85 -6.12 5.05
CA MET A 95 -19.30 -7.45 4.85
C MET A 95 -18.10 -7.68 5.77
N SER A 96 -17.97 -8.92 6.26
CA SER A 96 -16.75 -9.33 6.95
C SER A 96 -15.54 -9.29 6.00
N GLY A 97 -14.36 -9.06 6.57
CA GLY A 97 -13.11 -9.06 5.81
C GLY A 97 -12.87 -10.43 5.16
N LYS A 98 -12.60 -10.45 3.85
CA LYS A 98 -12.13 -11.67 3.18
C LYS A 98 -10.67 -11.95 3.55
N LYS A 99 -10.31 -13.23 3.66
CA LYS A 99 -8.91 -13.67 3.85
C LYS A 99 -8.06 -13.09 2.72
N LYS A 100 -7.21 -12.12 3.04
CA LYS A 100 -6.35 -11.44 2.07
C LYS A 100 -5.20 -12.38 1.67
N GLU A 101 -4.92 -12.47 0.38
CA GLU A 101 -3.67 -13.05 -0.09
C GLU A 101 -2.53 -12.13 0.36
N LYS A 102 -1.73 -12.60 1.32
CA LYS A 102 -0.64 -11.80 1.93
C LYS A 102 0.63 -11.80 1.08
N PHE A 103 0.49 -11.87 -0.24
CA PHE A 103 1.63 -11.57 -1.10
C PHE A 103 2.01 -10.11 -0.88
N ARG A 104 3.28 -9.88 -0.58
CA ARG A 104 3.80 -8.54 -0.36
C ARG A 104 5.21 -8.43 -0.90
N ILE A 105 5.52 -7.24 -1.38
CA ILE A 105 6.88 -6.77 -1.61
C ILE A 105 7.04 -5.58 -0.66
N SER A 106 8.00 -5.67 0.25
CA SER A 106 8.30 -4.58 1.17
C SER A 106 9.36 -3.67 0.57
N VAL A 107 9.24 -2.37 0.82
CA VAL A 107 10.20 -1.35 0.40
C VAL A 107 10.63 -0.59 1.63
N GLY A 108 11.91 -0.68 1.97
CA GLY A 108 12.52 0.14 3.02
C GLY A 108 13.05 1.43 2.43
N LEU A 109 12.77 2.55 3.10
CA LEU A 109 13.16 3.89 2.70
C LEU A 109 13.82 4.58 3.90
N ALA A 110 14.95 5.25 3.65
CA ALA A 110 15.62 6.08 4.65
C ALA A 110 15.98 7.44 4.06
N CYS A 111 15.78 8.48 4.86
CA CYS A 111 16.22 9.84 4.56
C CYS A 111 16.46 10.61 5.84
N ASN A 112 17.26 11.67 5.75
CA ASN A 112 17.43 12.63 6.81
C ASN A 112 16.38 13.75 6.75
N ALA A 113 16.22 14.51 7.84
CA ALA A 113 15.12 15.45 8.00
C ALA A 113 15.22 16.68 7.08
N ASP A 114 16.43 17.12 6.71
CA ASP A 114 16.63 18.21 5.75
C ASP A 114 16.57 17.74 4.28
N GLY A 115 16.56 16.42 4.05
CA GLY A 115 16.45 15.80 2.76
C GLY A 115 17.71 15.86 1.90
N SER A 116 18.86 16.27 2.46
CA SER A 116 20.14 16.28 1.74
C SER A 116 20.62 14.87 1.39
N GLU A 117 20.24 13.87 2.19
CA GLU A 117 20.63 12.48 2.02
C GLU A 117 19.41 11.54 1.99
N LYS A 118 19.42 10.64 1.02
CA LYS A 118 18.39 9.61 0.82
C LYS A 118 19.06 8.32 0.42
N PHE A 119 18.78 7.23 1.12
CA PHE A 119 19.29 5.92 0.75
C PHE A 119 18.51 5.32 -0.42
N GLU A 120 19.19 4.49 -1.20
CA GLU A 120 18.56 3.69 -2.23
C GLU A 120 17.48 2.79 -1.59
N PRO A 121 16.27 2.71 -2.17
CA PRO A 121 15.23 1.85 -1.63
C PRO A 121 15.66 0.38 -1.61
N ILE A 122 15.50 -0.26 -0.45
CA ILE A 122 15.68 -1.71 -0.33
C ILE A 122 14.36 -2.43 -0.64
N TYR A 123 14.38 -3.33 -1.61
CA TYR A 123 13.24 -4.15 -1.98
C TYR A 123 13.34 -5.54 -1.34
N ILE A 124 12.29 -6.00 -0.67
CA ILE A 124 12.27 -7.28 0.03
C ILE A 124 11.10 -8.13 -0.45
N GLY A 125 11.41 -9.25 -1.10
CA GLY A 125 10.42 -10.22 -1.56
C GLY A 125 10.58 -11.59 -0.91
N LYS A 126 9.72 -12.55 -1.31
CA LYS A 126 9.81 -13.94 -0.83
C LYS A 126 10.85 -14.76 -1.58
N SER A 127 10.83 -14.66 -2.90
CA SER A 127 11.71 -15.45 -3.77
C SER A 127 13.11 -14.86 -3.81
N ARG A 128 14.14 -15.71 -3.73
CA ARG A 128 15.53 -15.30 -3.94
C ARG A 128 15.77 -14.82 -5.37
N ARG A 129 15.08 -15.41 -6.35
CA ARG A 129 15.15 -15.06 -7.77
C ARG A 129 13.73 -14.96 -8.34
N PRO A 130 13.09 -13.79 -8.25
CA PRO A 130 11.78 -13.55 -8.87
C PRO A 130 11.79 -13.87 -10.36
N CYS A 131 10.76 -14.58 -10.85
CA CYS A 131 10.66 -14.94 -12.27
C CYS A 131 10.61 -13.72 -13.19
N CYS A 132 10.06 -12.60 -12.71
CA CYS A 132 10.00 -11.34 -13.44
C CYS A 132 11.38 -10.75 -13.78
N PHE A 133 12.46 -11.18 -13.11
CA PHE A 133 13.83 -10.75 -13.43
C PHE A 133 14.42 -11.48 -14.64
N LYS A 134 13.67 -12.36 -15.33
CA LYS A 134 14.10 -13.03 -16.57
C LYS A 134 15.51 -13.66 -16.47
N LYS A 135 15.78 -14.34 -15.35
CA LYS A 135 17.06 -14.98 -14.98
C LYS A 135 18.22 -14.01 -14.66
N GLN A 136 18.01 -12.70 -14.74
CA GLN A 136 18.97 -11.71 -14.27
C GLN A 136 18.99 -11.63 -12.74
N SER A 137 20.14 -11.25 -12.18
CA SER A 137 20.28 -10.97 -10.75
C SER A 137 19.80 -9.55 -10.43
N PRO A 138 19.36 -9.26 -9.19
CA PRO A 138 18.99 -7.91 -8.79
C PRO A 138 20.10 -6.89 -9.00
N LYS A 139 21.35 -7.29 -8.77
CA LYS A 139 22.54 -6.46 -9.02
C LYS A 139 22.67 -6.07 -10.49
N GLN A 140 22.39 -6.97 -11.43
CA GLN A 140 22.39 -6.67 -12.87
C GLN A 140 21.27 -5.70 -13.27
N LEU A 141 20.18 -5.66 -12.49
CA LEU A 141 19.07 -4.74 -12.68
C LEU A 141 19.27 -3.40 -11.95
N GLY A 142 20.36 -3.23 -11.19
CA GLY A 142 20.57 -2.05 -10.33
C GLY A 142 19.57 -1.96 -9.17
N ILE A 143 19.03 -3.09 -8.71
CA ILE A 143 18.03 -3.13 -7.64
C ILE A 143 18.67 -3.67 -6.37
N TYR A 144 18.62 -2.88 -5.29
CA TYR A 144 18.97 -3.37 -3.97
C TYR A 144 17.86 -4.28 -3.45
N TYR A 145 18.00 -5.59 -3.70
CA TYR A 145 16.99 -6.59 -3.36
C TYR A 145 17.49 -7.60 -2.33
N ARG A 146 16.61 -7.94 -1.38
CA ARG A 146 16.78 -9.01 -0.40
C ARG A 146 15.56 -9.91 -0.39
N ASN A 147 15.70 -11.11 0.16
CA ASN A 147 14.60 -12.05 0.26
C ASN A 147 14.57 -12.76 1.60
N ASN A 148 13.36 -12.99 2.10
CA ASN A 148 13.12 -13.91 3.21
C ASN A 148 11.68 -14.45 3.14
N LYS A 149 11.36 -15.50 3.91
CA LYS A 149 10.04 -16.14 3.87
C LYS A 149 8.88 -15.17 4.16
N LYS A 150 9.13 -14.12 4.94
CA LYS A 150 8.13 -13.12 5.34
C LYS A 150 8.03 -11.95 4.36
N ALA A 151 9.00 -11.74 3.46
CA ALA A 151 9.14 -10.53 2.65
C ALA A 151 9.01 -9.25 3.51
N TRP A 152 9.81 -9.15 4.58
CA TRP A 152 9.78 -8.04 5.55
C TRP A 152 11.20 -7.67 5.99
N ILE A 153 11.38 -6.46 6.54
CA ILE A 153 12.65 -6.11 7.16
C ILE A 153 12.91 -7.00 8.38
N THR A 154 14.17 -7.39 8.58
CA THR A 154 14.63 -8.13 9.77
C THR A 154 15.79 -7.36 10.39
N THR A 155 16.09 -7.58 11.66
CA THR A 155 17.24 -6.93 12.33
C THR A 155 18.53 -7.07 11.52
N ALA A 156 18.85 -8.28 11.07
CA ALA A 156 20.01 -8.54 10.23
C ALA A 156 20.00 -7.80 8.87
N LEU A 157 18.83 -7.41 8.34
CA LEU A 157 18.73 -6.63 7.10
C LEU A 157 18.75 -5.12 7.36
N PHE A 158 18.44 -4.70 8.59
CA PHE A 158 18.49 -3.32 9.02
C PHE A 158 19.92 -2.89 9.40
N GLU A 159 20.75 -3.85 9.78
CA GLU A 159 22.17 -3.67 10.09
C GLU A 159 23.10 -3.79 8.86
N GLU A 160 22.57 -4.21 7.70
CA GLU A 160 23.31 -4.22 6.42
C GLU A 160 23.59 -2.81 5.90
#